data_AF-A0A948NWE9-F1
#
_entry.id   AF-A0A948NWE9-F1
#
_cell.length_a   1.000
_cell.length_b   1.000
_cell.length_c   1.000
_cell.angle_alpha   90.00
_cell.angle_beta   90.00
_cell.angle_gamma   90.00
#
_symmetry.space_group_name_H-M   'P 1'
#
loop_
_entity.id
_entity.type
_entity.pdbx_description
1 polymer ?
#
loop_
_entity_poly.entity_id
_entity_poly.type
_entity_poly.pdbx_seq_one_letter_code
_entity_poly.pdbx_strand_id
1 'polypeptide(L)'
;MSSESKETRLKQKAEWEMKLQRRLALLAGKGVDEKKIARDVLVKELQAKIKESQRRLRAIATVEKRTGELAAAKAERLAKPKEEAPRAKKGAPEPPPAAKPKKKKTKEEGAQQA
;
A
#
# COMPACT_ATOMS: atom_id res chain seq x y z
N MET A 1 -4.99 -9.28 -0.66
CA MET A 1 -4.36 -8.08 -0.07
C MET A 1 -4.56 -8.14 1.43
N SER A 2 -3.75 -8.93 2.15
CA SER A 2 -3.73 -8.87 3.61
C SER A 2 -2.52 -8.03 3.98
N SER A 3 -2.75 -6.89 4.61
CA SER A 3 -1.72 -5.99 5.13
C SER A 3 -1.02 -6.67 6.30
N GLU A 4 -0.15 -7.63 6.03
CA GLU A 4 0.76 -8.10 7.07
C GLU A 4 1.69 -6.94 7.44
N SER A 5 1.66 -6.58 8.71
CA SER A 5 2.44 -5.48 9.28
C SER A 5 3.93 -5.67 9.02
N LYS A 6 4.66 -4.54 8.97
CA LYS A 6 6.13 -4.49 8.86
C LYS A 6 6.81 -5.42 9.87
N GLU A 7 6.29 -5.47 11.10
CA GLU A 7 6.78 -6.35 12.17
C GLU A 7 6.64 -7.84 11.84
N THR A 8 5.49 -8.27 11.31
CA THR A 8 5.27 -9.66 10.87
C THR A 8 6.28 -10.05 9.80
N ARG A 9 6.54 -9.15 8.83
CA ARG A 9 7.55 -9.38 7.78
C ARG A 9 8.97 -9.48 8.33
N LEU A 10 9.30 -8.72 9.37
CA LEU A 10 10.59 -8.82 10.06
C LEU A 10 10.72 -10.14 10.81
N LYS A 11 9.68 -10.58 11.52
CA LYS A 11 9.65 -11.88 12.20
C LYS A 11 9.82 -13.04 11.21
N GLN A 12 9.05 -13.04 10.12
CA GLN A 12 9.17 -14.04 9.05
C GLN A 12 10.58 -14.06 8.45
N LYS A 13 11.17 -12.88 8.18
CA LYS A 13 12.56 -12.76 7.72
C LYS A 13 13.54 -13.44 8.69
N ALA A 14 13.45 -13.13 9.98
CA ALA A 14 14.30 -13.73 11.00
C ALA A 14 14.14 -15.25 11.08
N GLU A 15 12.90 -15.75 10.98
CA GLU A 15 12.64 -17.19 10.95
C GLU A 15 13.29 -17.90 9.75
N TRP A 16 13.20 -17.32 8.55
CA TRP A 16 13.86 -17.91 7.38
C TRP A 16 15.38 -17.82 7.46
N GLU A 17 15.93 -16.74 8.03
CA GLU A 17 17.36 -16.60 8.29
C GLU A 17 17.86 -17.68 9.26
N MET A 18 17.15 -17.92 10.36
CA MET A 18 17.45 -19.01 11.28
C MET A 18 17.38 -20.39 10.61
N LYS A 19 16.33 -20.63 9.80
CA LYS A 19 16.19 -21.89 9.04
C LYS A 19 17.34 -22.08 8.04
N LEU A 20 17.76 -21.01 7.37
CA LEU A 20 18.89 -21.03 6.44
C LEU A 20 20.19 -21.37 7.18
N GLN A 21 20.47 -20.72 8.31
CA GLN A 21 21.66 -21.01 9.11
C GLN A 21 21.68 -22.46 9.59
N ARG A 22 20.56 -22.98 10.09
CA ARG A 22 20.44 -24.40 10.49
C ARG A 22 20.71 -25.35 9.34
N ARG A 23 20.20 -25.05 8.13
CA ARG A 23 20.43 -25.86 6.93
C ARG A 23 21.92 -25.84 6.54
N LEU A 24 22.54 -24.67 6.55
CA LEU A 24 23.96 -24.51 6.24
C LEU A 24 24.85 -25.26 7.25
N ALA A 25 24.57 -25.15 8.55
CA ALA A 25 25.29 -25.88 9.58
C ALA A 25 25.17 -27.40 9.41
N LEU A 26 23.97 -27.89 9.08
CA LEU A 26 23.74 -29.32 8.81
C LEU A 26 24.51 -29.80 7.57
N LEU A 27 24.56 -28.99 6.51
CA LEU A 27 25.30 -29.34 5.29
C LEU A 27 26.82 -29.31 5.52
N ALA A 28 27.31 -28.34 6.27
CA ALA A 28 28.71 -28.25 6.67
C ALA A 28 29.12 -29.45 7.54
N GLY A 29 28.29 -29.83 8.52
CA GLY A 29 28.53 -31.02 9.36
C GLY A 29 28.53 -32.35 8.58
N LYS A 30 27.89 -32.37 7.40
CA LYS A 30 27.92 -33.52 6.47
C LYS A 30 29.10 -33.47 5.48
N GLY A 31 29.96 -32.46 5.55
CA GLY A 31 31.09 -32.28 4.64
C GLY A 31 30.65 -31.98 3.20
N VAL A 32 29.47 -31.38 3.00
CA VAL A 32 29.00 -31.02 1.67
C VAL A 32 29.78 -29.81 1.16
N ASP A 33 30.38 -29.96 -0.01
CA ASP A 33 31.12 -28.89 -0.68
C ASP A 33 30.24 -27.66 -1.00
N GLU A 34 30.81 -26.46 -0.92
CA GLU A 34 30.10 -25.18 -1.07
C GLU A 34 29.36 -25.09 -2.42
N LYS A 35 29.94 -25.64 -3.49
CA LYS A 35 29.31 -25.71 -4.82
C LYS A 35 28.01 -26.52 -4.80
N LYS A 36 27.96 -27.57 -3.98
CA LYS A 36 26.75 -28.40 -3.81
C LYS A 36 25.76 -27.71 -2.88
N ILE A 37 26.22 -27.04 -1.82
CA ILE A 37 25.38 -26.21 -0.94
C ILE A 37 24.68 -25.11 -1.74
N ALA A 38 25.39 -24.42 -2.63
CA ALA A 38 24.81 -23.38 -3.48
C ALA A 38 23.76 -23.91 -4.46
N ARG A 39 23.79 -25.21 -4.78
CA ARG A 39 22.79 -25.88 -5.62
C ARG A 39 21.64 -26.49 -4.83
N ASP A 40 21.73 -26.59 -3.51
CA ASP A 40 20.69 -27.13 -2.63
C ASP A 40 19.39 -26.32 -2.80
N VAL A 41 18.31 -27.05 -3.10
CA VAL A 41 17.00 -26.44 -3.40
C VAL A 41 16.47 -25.68 -2.19
N LEU A 42 16.60 -26.26 -1.00
CA LEU A 42 16.10 -25.63 0.23
C LEU A 42 16.87 -24.35 0.57
N VAL A 43 18.20 -24.34 0.38
CA VAL A 43 19.01 -23.12 0.52
C VAL A 43 18.52 -22.03 -0.43
N LYS A 44 18.29 -22.36 -1.71
CA LYS A 44 17.79 -21.40 -2.71
C LYS A 44 16.40 -20.87 -2.36
N GLU A 45 15.49 -21.74 -1.95
CA GLU A 45 14.14 -21.35 -1.54
C GLU A 45 14.14 -20.42 -0.33
N LEU A 46 14.95 -20.73 0.69
CA LEU A 46 15.07 -19.89 1.89
C LEU A 46 15.66 -18.53 1.54
N GLN A 47 16.69 -18.49 0.70
CA GLN A 47 17.25 -17.23 0.20
C GLN A 47 16.22 -16.43 -0.62
N ALA A 48 15.41 -17.09 -1.45
CA ALA A 48 14.36 -16.45 -2.22
C ALA A 48 13.30 -15.80 -1.30
N LYS A 49 12.85 -16.51 -0.26
CA LYS A 49 11.89 -15.98 0.73
C LYS A 49 12.43 -14.78 1.50
N ILE A 50 13.72 -14.82 1.87
CA ILE A 50 14.41 -13.68 2.51
C ILE A 50 14.43 -12.48 1.56
N LYS A 51 14.81 -12.67 0.29
CA LYS A 51 14.83 -11.61 -0.73
C LYS A 51 13.44 -11.01 -0.99
N GLU A 52 12.42 -11.86 -1.07
CA GLU A 52 11.04 -11.41 -1.24
C GLU A 52 10.62 -10.50 -0.08
N SER A 53 10.90 -10.91 1.15
CA SER A 53 10.51 -10.13 2.32
C SER A 53 11.31 -8.85 2.48
N GLN A 54 12.59 -8.85 2.10
CA GLN A 54 13.36 -7.62 1.98
C GLN A 54 12.75 -6.67 0.92
N ARG A 55 12.32 -7.19 -0.23
CA ARG A 55 11.65 -6.37 -1.26
C ARG A 55 10.37 -5.73 -0.72
N ARG A 56 9.55 -6.51 0.02
CA ARG A 56 8.33 -6.00 0.66
C ARG A 56 8.63 -4.94 1.72
N LEU A 57 9.63 -5.15 2.56
CA LEU A 57 10.07 -4.18 3.57
C LEU A 57 10.57 -2.86 2.93
N ARG A 58 11.32 -2.94 1.82
CA ARG A 58 11.75 -1.75 1.06
C ARG A 58 10.57 -0.99 0.47
N ALA A 59 9.56 -1.70 -0.03
CA ALA A 59 8.35 -1.06 -0.55
C ALA A 59 7.59 -0.33 0.57
N ILE A 60 7.44 -0.95 1.75
CA ILE A 60 6.85 -0.32 2.93
C ILE A 60 7.64 0.95 3.31
N ALA A 61 8.97 0.86 3.42
CA ALA A 61 9.81 2.01 3.74
C ALA A 61 9.69 3.16 2.72
N THR A 62 9.52 2.84 1.44
CA THR A 62 9.29 3.85 0.39
C THR A 62 7.94 4.55 0.56
N VAL A 63 6.90 3.79 0.92
CA VAL A 63 5.56 4.35 1.19
C VAL A 63 5.57 5.20 2.47
N GLU A 64 6.24 4.73 3.53
CA GLU A 64 6.42 5.47 4.78
C GLU A 64 7.12 6.81 4.51
N LYS A 65 8.21 6.81 3.72
CA LYS A 65 8.93 8.04 3.33
C LYS A 65 8.04 9.02 2.57
N ARG A 66 7.34 8.55 1.53
CA ARG A 66 6.41 9.40 0.75
C ARG A 66 5.29 9.97 1.60
N THR A 67 4.76 9.18 2.54
CA THR A 67 3.71 9.63 3.46
C THR A 67 4.23 10.69 4.42
N GLY A 68 5.45 10.52 4.93
CA GLY A 68 6.14 11.53 5.76
C GLY A 68 6.38 12.84 5.00
N GLU A 69 6.87 12.77 3.76
CA GLU A 69 7.06 13.94 2.90
C GLU A 69 5.74 14.68 2.63
N LEU A 70 4.67 13.94 2.31
CA LEU A 70 3.34 14.51 2.12
C LEU A 70 2.78 15.13 3.41
N ALA A 71 3.01 14.51 4.57
CA ALA A 71 2.61 15.06 5.86
C ALA A 71 3.37 16.34 6.19
N ALA A 72 4.69 16.38 5.95
CA ALA A 72 5.52 17.57 6.13
C ALA A 72 5.08 18.70 5.18
N ALA A 73 4.84 18.40 3.91
CA ALA A 73 4.34 19.38 2.94
C ALA A 73 2.95 19.92 3.32
N LYS A 74 2.06 19.08 3.85
CA LYS A 74 0.76 19.53 4.38
C LYS A 74 0.92 20.39 5.64
N ALA A 75 1.81 20.01 6.55
CA ALA A 75 2.10 20.78 7.75
C ALA A 75 2.71 22.15 7.40
N GLU A 76 3.64 22.22 6.46
CA GLU A 76 4.20 23.48 5.97
C GLU A 76 3.13 24.35 5.30
N ARG A 77 2.22 23.77 4.52
CA ARG A 77 1.09 24.49 3.91
C ARG A 77 0.05 24.97 4.94
N LEU A 78 -0.13 24.27 6.05
CA LEU A 78 -1.00 24.70 7.14
C LEU A 78 -0.33 25.75 8.04
N ALA A 79 0.99 25.65 8.21
CA ALA A 79 1.80 26.56 9.01
C ALA A 79 2.12 27.87 8.28
N LYS A 80 2.11 27.89 6.94
CA LYS A 80 2.03 29.13 6.17
C LYS A 80 0.63 29.71 6.36
N PRO A 81 0.47 30.79 7.15
CA PRO A 81 -0.84 31.40 7.34
C PRO A 81 -1.36 31.83 5.97
N LYS A 82 -2.68 31.77 5.80
CA LYS A 82 -3.37 32.39 4.67
C LYS A 82 -3.10 33.90 4.73
N GLU A 83 -1.99 34.37 4.19
CA GLU A 83 -1.88 35.75 3.77
C GLU A 83 -2.86 35.95 2.60
N GLU A 84 -3.92 36.67 2.94
CA GLU A 84 -4.77 37.45 2.05
C GLU A 84 -5.24 36.80 0.74
N ALA A 85 -6.40 36.14 0.79
CA ALA A 85 -7.37 36.37 -0.27
C ALA A 85 -8.23 37.57 0.17
N PRO A 86 -8.02 38.79 -0.36
CA PRO A 86 -9.00 39.84 -0.15
C PRO A 86 -10.31 39.34 -0.75
N ARG A 87 -11.35 39.33 0.08
CA ARG A 87 -12.75 39.22 -0.33
C ARG A 87 -13.06 40.37 -1.29
N ALA A 88 -12.68 40.22 -2.55
CA ALA A 88 -13.06 41.12 -3.61
C ALA A 88 -14.37 40.61 -4.23
N LYS A 89 -15.43 41.43 -4.05
CA LYS A 89 -16.66 41.51 -4.86
C LYS A 89 -17.67 40.38 -4.54
N LYS A 90 -18.69 40.60 -3.68
CA LYS A 90 -19.91 41.37 -3.98
C LYS A 90 -20.20 41.39 -5.48
N GLY A 91 -20.96 40.39 -5.93
CA GLY A 91 -21.40 40.26 -7.30
C GLY A 91 -22.16 38.95 -7.46
N ALA A 92 -23.38 38.91 -6.93
CA ALA A 92 -24.37 37.94 -7.40
C ALA A 92 -24.66 38.25 -8.87
N PRO A 93 -24.59 37.27 -9.79
CA PRO A 93 -25.38 37.30 -11.00
C PRO A 93 -26.63 36.44 -10.78
N GLU A 94 -27.77 37.06 -11.10
CA GLU A 94 -29.13 36.56 -11.30
C GLU A 94 -29.38 35.04 -11.33
N PRO A 95 -30.52 34.58 -10.76
CA PRO A 95 -31.01 33.23 -10.98
C PRO A 95 -31.35 33.03 -12.47
N PRO A 96 -30.99 31.89 -13.09
CA PRO A 96 -31.34 31.63 -14.48
C PRO A 96 -32.87 31.59 -14.66
N PRO A 97 -33.40 32.23 -15.72
CA PRO A 97 -34.84 32.36 -15.95
C PRO A 97 -35.50 31.00 -16.25
N ALA A 98 -36.72 30.87 -15.73
CA ALA A 98 -37.57 29.71 -15.87
C ALA A 98 -37.82 29.29 -17.33
N ALA A 99 -37.59 28.02 -17.65
CA ALA A 99 -38.17 27.39 -18.83
C ALA A 99 -38.48 25.90 -18.62
N LYS A 100 -39.77 25.67 -18.35
CA LYS A 100 -40.62 24.54 -18.77
C LYS A 100 -40.90 23.42 -17.74
N PRO A 101 -42.18 23.25 -17.35
CA PRO A 101 -42.65 22.23 -16.43
C PRO A 101 -42.96 20.92 -17.17
N LYS A 102 -42.53 19.78 -16.64
CA LYS A 102 -43.11 18.47 -16.99
C LYS A 102 -43.82 17.90 -15.75
N LYS A 103 -45.13 18.17 -15.67
CA LYS A 103 -46.08 17.45 -14.81
C LYS A 103 -46.51 16.14 -15.49
N LYS A 104 -46.97 15.21 -14.63
CA LYS A 104 -47.68 13.92 -14.84
C LYS A 104 -46.71 12.73 -14.93
N LYS A 105 -46.53 11.90 -13.88
CA LYS A 105 -47.45 11.01 -13.13
C LYS A 105 -48.23 10.03 -14.03
N THR A 106 -48.30 8.79 -13.51
CA THR A 106 -48.98 7.57 -13.98
C THR A 106 -48.14 6.76 -14.99
N LYS A 107 -47.74 5.50 -14.76
CA LYS A 107 -48.51 4.38 -14.20
C LYS A 107 -47.63 3.32 -13.52
N GLU A 108 -48.16 2.79 -12.44
CA GLU A 108 -47.82 1.58 -11.69
C GLU A 108 -47.71 0.29 -12.53
N GLU A 109 -46.96 -0.64 -11.95
CA GLU A 109 -47.21 -2.09 -11.83
C GLU A 109 -47.08 -3.07 -13.01
N GLY A 110 -46.57 -4.25 -12.62
CA GLY A 110 -46.34 -5.47 -13.41
C GLY A 110 -44.85 -5.84 -13.40
N ALA A 111 -44.23 -6.37 -12.34
CA ALA A 111 -44.52 -7.60 -11.61
C ALA A 111 -44.71 -8.84 -12.50
N GLN A 112 -43.83 -9.83 -12.25
CA GLN A 112 -43.97 -11.29 -12.49
C GLN A 112 -43.68 -11.80 -13.92
N GLN A 113 -42.60 -12.55 -14.10
CA GLN A 113 -42.46 -14.01 -13.95
C GLN A 113 -43.19 -14.81 -15.04
N ALA A 114 -42.40 -15.44 -15.93
CA ALA A 114 -42.49 -16.85 -16.36
C ALA A 114 -41.35 -17.13 -17.33
#